data_AF-A0A4P8KQV1-F1
#
_entry.id   AF-A0A4P8KQV1-F1
#
_cell.length_a   1.000
_cell.length_b   1.000
_cell.length_c   1.000
_cell.angle_alpha   90.00
_cell.angle_beta   90.00
_cell.angle_gamma   90.00
#
_symmetry.space_group_name_H-M   'P 1'
#
loop_
_entity.id
_entity.type
_entity.pdbx_description
1 polymer ?
#
loop_
_entity_poly.entity_id
_entity_poly.type
_entity_poly.pdbx_seq_one_letter_code
_entity_poly.pdbx_strand_id
1 'polypeptide(L)'
;MERSLETQVSQAVDAWLRWLPRWEPATHRGRLAVCRRCLGSPILSAAGLGGDVPHAVQHGLSTRLKTVVDHAVAEYTARNLPLLQSELDQQATRNRARSYRPTEDLEPEYDGLPLDPDPIPGAPFLFTLAGMAADADAGIPALPPLSDEAKAALRHEVALADDYANLIGREVCQVLLHHRIRIQAAVAKYVEPQITAMLEELTRSLDVPFDPRDLDGPTP
;
A
#
# COMPACT_ATOMS: atom_id res chain seq x y z
N MET A 1 3.17 26.85 7.60
CA MET A 1 2.29 27.14 6.45
C MET A 1 1.77 25.81 5.97
N GLU A 2 0.48 25.54 6.17
CA GLU A 2 -0.18 24.36 5.61
C GLU A 2 -0.01 24.38 4.09
N ARG A 3 0.48 23.28 3.50
CA ARG A 3 0.58 23.15 2.05
C ARG A 3 -0.80 22.82 1.52
N SER A 4 -1.25 23.47 0.45
CA SER A 4 -2.55 23.14 -0.16
C SER A 4 -2.61 21.66 -0.54
N LEU A 5 -3.81 21.08 -0.53
CA LEU A 5 -4.03 19.69 -0.95
C LEU A 5 -3.41 19.41 -2.33
N GLU A 6 -3.57 20.35 -3.27
CA GLU A 6 -2.97 20.29 -4.60
C GLU A 6 -1.43 20.16 -4.56
N THR A 7 -0.78 20.92 -3.67
CA THR A 7 0.68 20.85 -3.49
C THR A 7 1.09 19.48 -2.94
N GLN A 8 0.34 18.94 -1.98
CA GLN A 8 0.62 17.62 -1.39
C GLN A 8 0.44 16.49 -2.41
N VAL A 9 -0.64 16.51 -3.19
CA VAL A 9 -0.87 15.56 -4.29
C VAL A 9 0.23 15.66 -5.34
N SER A 10 0.61 16.87 -5.75
CA SER A 10 1.70 17.09 -6.71
C SER A 10 3.01 16.48 -6.21
N GLN A 11 3.35 16.70 -4.94
CA GLN A 11 4.55 16.14 -4.31
C GLN A 11 4.51 14.61 -4.23
N ALA A 12 3.35 14.02 -3.93
CA ALA A 12 3.16 12.58 -3.91
C ALA A 12 3.37 11.97 -5.31
N VAL A 13 2.81 12.59 -6.35
CA VAL A 13 3.01 12.17 -7.75
C VAL A 13 4.48 12.32 -8.14
N ASP A 14 5.13 13.44 -7.81
CA ASP A 14 6.54 13.66 -8.12
C ASP A 14 7.45 12.65 -7.42
N ALA A 15 7.15 12.28 -6.18
CA ALA A 15 7.87 11.24 -5.45
C ALA A 15 7.74 9.88 -6.13
N TRP A 16 6.53 9.52 -6.57
CA TRP A 16 6.29 8.30 -7.34
C TRP A 16 7.02 8.31 -8.69
N LEU A 17 7.00 9.43 -9.41
CA LEU A 17 7.72 9.59 -10.68
C LEU A 17 9.24 9.45 -10.54
N ARG A 18 9.82 9.91 -9.42
CA ARG A 18 11.26 9.73 -9.12
C ARG A 18 11.62 8.28 -8.79
N TRP A 19 10.68 7.53 -8.23
CA TRP A 19 10.85 6.12 -7.90
C TRP A 19 10.73 5.21 -9.12
N LEU A 20 9.80 5.51 -10.02
CA LEU A 20 9.43 4.67 -11.16
C LEU A 20 10.59 4.10 -12.01
N PRO A 21 11.68 4.85 -12.31
CA PRO A 21 12.81 4.32 -13.06
C PRO A 21 13.59 3.21 -12.36
N ARG A 22 13.39 3.01 -11.06
CA ARG A 22 14.04 1.97 -10.24
C ARG A 22 13.13 0.79 -9.95
N TRP A 23 11.85 0.88 -10.33
CA TRP A 23 10.94 -0.26 -10.22
C TRP A 23 11.41 -1.33 -11.19
N GLU A 24 11.41 -2.60 -10.78
CA GLU A 24 11.69 -3.75 -11.63
C GLU A 24 10.56 -4.80 -11.50
N PRO A 25 10.26 -5.59 -12.55
CA PRO A 25 9.32 -6.69 -12.46
C PRO A 25 9.77 -7.75 -11.42
N ALA A 26 8.84 -8.21 -10.59
CA ALA A 26 9.12 -9.26 -9.62
C ALA A 26 9.42 -10.60 -10.32
N THR A 27 10.52 -11.24 -9.95
CA THR A 27 10.97 -12.54 -10.50
C THR A 27 10.48 -13.74 -9.68
N HIS A 28 9.91 -13.52 -8.50
CA HIS A 28 9.32 -14.56 -7.67
C HIS A 28 7.83 -14.73 -8.00
N ARG A 29 7.28 -15.91 -7.70
CA ARG A 29 5.86 -16.21 -7.94
C ARG A 29 5.00 -15.16 -7.23
N GLY A 30 4.34 -14.34 -8.03
CA GLY A 30 3.49 -13.26 -7.55
C GLY A 30 2.21 -13.77 -6.87
N ARG A 31 1.59 -12.86 -6.12
CA ARG A 31 0.31 -13.02 -5.41
C ARG A 31 -0.77 -13.73 -6.25
N LEU A 32 -1.50 -14.67 -5.66
CA LEU A 32 -2.76 -15.20 -6.24
C LEU A 32 -3.98 -14.31 -5.92
N ALA A 33 -4.00 -13.70 -4.74
CA ALA A 33 -5.10 -12.85 -4.32
C ALA A 33 -5.08 -11.48 -5.05
N VAL A 34 -6.24 -10.82 -5.20
CA VAL A 34 -6.37 -9.45 -5.72
C VAL A 34 -6.34 -8.39 -4.61
N CYS A 35 -5.60 -7.29 -4.78
CA CYS A 35 -5.47 -6.25 -3.75
C CYS A 35 -6.78 -5.46 -3.62
N ARG A 36 -7.47 -5.58 -2.47
CA ARG A 36 -8.76 -4.91 -2.23
C ARG A 36 -8.68 -3.39 -2.19
N ARG A 37 -7.49 -2.83 -1.93
CA ARG A 37 -7.25 -1.37 -1.90
C ARG A 37 -7.12 -0.76 -3.29
N CYS A 38 -6.49 -1.49 -4.21
CA CYS A 38 -6.23 -1.01 -5.57
C CYS A 38 -7.34 -1.40 -6.56
N LEU A 39 -7.95 -2.57 -6.37
CA LEU A 39 -9.02 -3.04 -7.24
C LEU A 39 -10.20 -2.06 -7.23
N GLY A 40 -10.56 -1.53 -8.40
CA GLY A 40 -11.68 -0.58 -8.54
C GLY A 40 -11.42 0.79 -7.90
N SER A 41 -10.16 1.13 -7.57
CA SER A 41 -9.84 2.40 -6.92
C SER A 41 -10.18 3.59 -7.83
N PRO A 42 -11.01 4.56 -7.35
CA PRO A 42 -11.27 5.80 -8.08
C PRO A 42 -9.99 6.63 -8.31
N ILE A 43 -9.06 6.58 -7.36
CA ILE A 43 -7.75 7.26 -7.43
C ILE A 43 -6.93 6.74 -8.62
N LEU A 44 -6.85 5.42 -8.79
CA LEU A 44 -6.11 4.82 -9.90
C LEU A 44 -6.80 5.06 -11.25
N SER A 45 -8.12 5.06 -11.26
CA SER A 45 -8.90 5.45 -12.44
C SER A 45 -8.62 6.90 -12.85
N ALA A 46 -8.63 7.83 -11.90
CA ALA A 46 -8.33 9.25 -12.13
C ALA A 46 -6.89 9.47 -12.61
N ALA A 47 -5.93 8.72 -12.05
CA ALA A 47 -4.53 8.73 -12.47
C ALA A 47 -4.30 8.10 -13.86
N GLY A 48 -5.30 7.42 -14.43
CA GLY A 48 -5.17 6.71 -15.71
C GLY A 48 -4.39 5.40 -15.62
N LEU A 49 -4.34 4.77 -14.44
CA LEU A 49 -3.61 3.53 -14.15
C LEU A 49 -4.51 2.29 -13.98
N GLY A 50 -5.83 2.41 -14.17
CA GLY A 50 -6.78 1.32 -13.94
C GLY A 50 -6.76 0.17 -14.97
N GLY A 51 -5.78 0.15 -15.89
CA GLY A 51 -5.66 -0.84 -16.96
C GLY A 51 -4.53 -1.84 -16.73
N ASP A 52 -3.62 -1.90 -17.69
CA ASP A 52 -2.52 -2.86 -17.89
C ASP A 52 -1.22 -2.52 -17.15
N VAL A 53 -1.28 -1.62 -16.17
CA VAL A 53 -0.10 -1.21 -15.39
C VAL A 53 0.17 -2.26 -14.31
N PRO A 54 1.43 -2.69 -14.06
CA PRO A 54 1.75 -3.64 -13.01
C PRO A 54 1.24 -3.22 -11.63
N HIS A 55 0.75 -4.19 -10.84
CA HIS A 55 0.14 -3.91 -9.54
C HIS A 55 1.07 -3.12 -8.61
N ALA A 56 2.35 -3.49 -8.51
CA ALA A 56 3.33 -2.79 -7.66
C ALA A 56 3.48 -1.30 -8.04
N VAL A 57 3.42 -0.99 -9.34
CA VAL A 57 3.47 0.37 -9.86
C VAL A 57 2.22 1.16 -9.46
N GLN A 58 1.03 0.56 -9.63
CA GLN A 58 -0.23 1.15 -9.20
C GLN A 58 -0.25 1.38 -7.67
N HIS A 59 0.19 0.38 -6.91
CA HIS A 59 0.22 0.38 -5.45
C HIS A 59 1.15 1.46 -4.91
N GLY A 60 2.33 1.62 -5.50
CA GLY A 60 3.27 2.68 -5.12
C GLY A 60 2.65 4.09 -5.21
N LEU A 61 1.80 4.35 -6.21
CA LEU A 61 1.10 5.64 -6.31
C LEU A 61 -0.07 5.73 -5.32
N SER A 62 -0.89 4.69 -5.24
CA SER A 62 -2.11 4.69 -4.41
C SER A 62 -1.79 4.83 -2.92
N THR A 63 -0.70 4.22 -2.44
CA THR A 63 -0.26 4.36 -1.05
C THR A 63 0.14 5.80 -0.73
N ARG A 64 0.96 6.43 -1.59
CA ARG A 64 1.41 7.82 -1.39
C ARG A 64 0.24 8.80 -1.37
N LEU A 65 -0.76 8.60 -2.24
CA LEU A 65 -1.97 9.43 -2.26
C LEU A 65 -2.88 9.16 -1.06
N LYS A 66 -2.97 7.91 -0.60
CA LYS A 66 -3.67 7.60 0.64
C LYS A 66 -2.99 8.27 1.84
N THR A 67 -1.66 8.36 1.91
CA THR A 67 -0.98 9.13 2.96
C THR A 67 -1.44 10.60 3.00
N VAL A 68 -1.65 11.22 1.84
CA VAL A 68 -2.20 12.59 1.76
C VAL A 68 -3.61 12.67 2.32
N VAL A 69 -4.49 11.73 1.93
CA VAL A 69 -5.87 11.66 2.45
C VAL A 69 -5.87 11.42 3.97
N ASP A 70 -5.10 10.44 4.43
CA ASP A 70 -5.00 10.06 5.84
C ASP A 70 -4.49 11.24 6.69
N HIS A 71 -3.52 12.02 6.19
CA HIS A 71 -3.04 13.22 6.86
C HIS A 71 -4.12 14.30 6.99
N ALA A 72 -4.85 14.59 5.92
CA ALA A 72 -5.95 15.56 5.95
C ALA A 72 -7.07 15.12 6.91
N VAL A 73 -7.43 13.82 6.89
CA VAL A 73 -8.43 13.24 7.82
C VAL A 73 -7.94 13.30 9.26
N ALA A 74 -6.66 13.03 9.52
CA ALA A 74 -6.08 13.14 10.85
C ALA A 74 -6.11 14.59 11.37
N GLU A 75 -5.77 15.58 10.53
CA GLU A 75 -5.87 16.99 10.91
C GLU A 75 -7.32 17.42 11.19
N TYR A 76 -8.27 16.98 10.37
CA TYR A 76 -9.70 17.22 10.61
C TYR A 76 -10.17 16.56 11.90
N THR A 77 -9.78 15.30 12.15
CA THR A 77 -10.15 14.55 13.35
C THR A 77 -9.62 15.22 14.60
N ALA A 78 -8.34 15.60 14.62
CA ALA A 78 -7.73 16.27 15.76
C ALA A 78 -8.38 17.62 16.09
N ARG A 79 -8.91 18.33 15.10
CA ARG A 79 -9.53 19.65 15.27
C ARG A 79 -11.01 19.57 15.66
N ASN A 80 -11.74 18.56 15.17
CA ASN A 80 -13.21 18.57 15.19
C ASN A 80 -13.82 17.39 15.95
N LEU A 81 -13.09 16.29 16.15
CA LEU A 81 -13.62 15.01 16.62
C LEU A 81 -12.87 14.55 17.89
N PRO A 82 -13.10 15.21 19.04
CA PRO A 82 -12.29 15.01 20.24
C PRO A 82 -12.44 13.61 20.85
N LEU A 83 -13.61 12.97 20.76
CA LEU A 83 -13.79 11.62 21.32
C LEU A 83 -13.01 10.61 20.48
N LEU A 84 -13.17 10.66 19.15
CA LEU A 84 -12.44 9.83 18.20
C LEU A 84 -10.93 10.06 18.32
N GLN A 85 -10.49 11.32 18.43
CA GLN A 85 -9.06 11.62 18.64
C GLN A 85 -8.53 10.98 19.92
N SER A 86 -9.27 11.06 21.04
CA SER A 86 -8.84 10.45 22.29
C SER A 86 -8.73 8.92 22.20
N GLU A 87 -9.62 8.27 21.46
CA GLU A 87 -9.58 6.82 21.23
C GLU A 87 -8.41 6.43 20.32
N LEU A 88 -8.15 7.23 19.28
CA LEU A 88 -6.98 7.05 18.43
C LEU A 88 -5.68 7.23 19.21
N ASP A 89 -5.60 8.19 20.14
CA ASP A 89 -4.42 8.42 20.99
C ASP A 89 -4.18 7.26 21.97
N GLN A 90 -5.24 6.73 22.57
CA GLN A 90 -5.19 5.52 23.40
C GLN A 90 -4.67 4.33 22.59
N GLN A 91 -5.21 4.12 21.39
CA GLN A 91 -4.80 3.04 20.52
C GLN A 91 -3.36 3.22 19.99
N ALA A 92 -2.95 4.45 19.67
CA ALA A 92 -1.58 4.76 19.26
C ALA A 92 -0.59 4.50 20.41
N THR A 93 -0.98 4.81 21.64
CA THR A 93 -0.18 4.49 22.84
C THR A 93 -0.07 2.97 23.05
N ARG A 94 -1.16 2.24 22.86
CA ARG A 94 -1.18 0.77 22.91
C ARG A 94 -0.28 0.16 21.83
N ASN A 95 -0.41 0.62 20.58
CA ASN A 95 0.45 0.20 19.48
C ASN A 95 1.92 0.48 19.79
N ARG A 96 2.23 1.67 20.33
CA ARG A 96 3.59 2.07 20.75
C ARG A 96 4.18 1.22 21.89
N ALA A 97 3.38 0.46 22.62
CA ALA A 97 3.85 -0.48 23.62
C ALA A 97 4.24 -1.86 23.03
N ARG A 98 3.87 -2.16 21.77
CA ARG A 98 4.26 -3.40 21.09
C ARG A 98 5.77 -3.45 20.90
N SER A 99 6.36 -4.58 21.27
CA SER A 99 7.79 -4.89 21.09
C SER A 99 8.14 -5.23 19.64
N TYR A 100 7.19 -5.70 18.84
CA TYR A 100 7.39 -6.11 17.46
C TYR A 100 6.28 -5.59 16.55
N ARG A 101 6.65 -4.91 15.45
CA ARG A 101 5.74 -4.23 14.51
C ARG A 101 6.25 -4.31 13.07
N PRO A 102 5.98 -5.42 12.38
CA PRO A 102 6.58 -5.69 11.07
C PRO A 102 6.04 -4.82 9.92
N THR A 103 5.00 -4.03 10.17
CA THR A 103 4.36 -3.16 9.18
C THR A 103 4.70 -1.68 9.35
N GLU A 104 5.47 -1.31 10.37
CA GLU A 104 5.90 0.09 10.57
C GLU A 104 7.13 0.41 9.71
N ASP A 105 7.28 1.68 9.32
CA ASP A 105 8.42 2.22 8.57
C ASP A 105 8.70 1.56 7.21
N LEU A 106 7.69 0.92 6.62
CA LEU A 106 7.76 0.40 5.26
C LEU A 106 7.72 1.52 4.22
N GLU A 107 8.50 1.38 3.14
CA GLU A 107 8.35 2.27 1.99
C GLU A 107 6.96 2.06 1.35
N PRO A 108 6.38 3.07 0.67
CA PRO A 108 4.99 3.01 0.22
C PRO A 108 4.65 1.87 -0.73
N GLU A 109 5.65 1.38 -1.49
CA GLU A 109 5.56 0.20 -2.34
C GLU A 109 5.44 -1.13 -1.57
N TYR A 110 5.90 -1.17 -0.31
CA TYR A 110 5.84 -2.34 0.56
C TYR A 110 4.70 -2.29 1.58
N ASP A 111 4.12 -1.11 1.83
CA ASP A 111 2.96 -0.94 2.72
C ASP A 111 1.79 -1.85 2.32
N GLY A 112 1.21 -2.59 3.27
CA GLY A 112 0.08 -3.48 3.01
C GLY A 112 0.41 -4.74 2.22
N LEU A 113 1.69 -5.05 1.99
CA LEU A 113 2.09 -6.40 1.56
C LEU A 113 1.76 -7.42 2.65
N PRO A 114 1.35 -8.65 2.28
CA PRO A 114 1.15 -9.70 3.25
C PRO A 114 2.48 -10.02 3.95
N LEU A 115 2.43 -10.14 5.28
CA LEU A 115 3.60 -10.43 6.10
C LEU A 115 4.15 -11.84 5.85
N ASP A 116 3.25 -12.79 5.64
CA ASP A 116 3.58 -14.20 5.46
C ASP A 116 3.11 -14.70 4.10
N PRO A 117 3.84 -15.66 3.48
CA PRO A 117 3.42 -16.29 2.24
C PRO A 117 2.16 -17.16 2.43
N ASP A 118 1.44 -17.39 1.33
CA ASP A 118 0.28 -18.29 1.35
C ASP A 118 0.71 -19.71 1.78
N PRO A 119 -0.01 -20.34 2.72
CA PRO A 119 0.35 -21.68 3.20
C PRO A 119 0.23 -22.73 2.10
N ILE A 120 1.27 -23.53 1.95
CA ILE A 120 1.28 -24.68 1.03
C ILE A 120 0.79 -25.91 1.81
N PRO A 121 -0.24 -26.63 1.32
CA PRO A 121 -0.71 -27.85 1.96
C PRO A 121 0.44 -28.83 2.23
N GLY A 122 0.59 -29.27 3.48
CA GLY A 122 1.64 -30.22 3.90
C GLY A 122 3.00 -29.59 4.27
N ALA A 123 3.21 -28.30 4.08
CA ALA A 123 4.40 -27.58 4.53
C ALA A 123 4.07 -26.73 5.79
N PRO A 124 4.41 -27.17 7.00
CA PRO A 124 4.15 -26.38 8.20
C PRO A 124 5.11 -25.17 8.26
N PHE A 125 4.56 -23.98 8.53
CA PHE A 125 5.37 -22.88 9.06
C PHE A 125 5.61 -23.14 10.54
N LEU A 126 6.87 -23.20 10.96
CA LEU A 126 7.22 -23.32 12.38
C LEU A 126 6.95 -22.00 13.14
N PHE A 127 7.03 -20.87 12.45
CA PHE A 127 6.72 -19.53 12.95
C PHE A 127 6.31 -18.64 11.77
N THR A 128 5.45 -17.65 12.03
CA THR A 128 5.00 -16.66 11.04
C THR A 128 5.24 -15.27 11.60
N LEU A 129 5.55 -14.30 10.76
CA LEU A 129 5.74 -12.90 11.17
C LEU A 129 4.43 -12.35 11.76
N ALA A 130 3.28 -12.72 11.20
CA ALA A 130 1.97 -12.40 11.76
C ALA A 130 1.75 -13.06 13.13
N GLY A 131 2.19 -14.31 13.32
CA GLY A 131 2.11 -15.01 14.60
C GLY A 131 2.94 -14.32 15.68
N MET A 132 4.19 -13.97 15.37
CA MET A 132 5.06 -13.21 16.27
C MET A 132 4.49 -11.82 16.61
N ALA A 133 3.84 -11.16 15.65
CA ALA A 133 3.16 -9.89 15.90
C ALA A 133 1.93 -10.05 16.81
N ALA A 134 1.17 -11.14 16.66
CA ALA A 134 0.05 -11.46 17.53
C ALA A 134 0.50 -11.77 18.97
N ASP A 135 1.59 -12.52 19.13
CA ASP A 135 2.19 -12.81 20.43
C ASP A 135 2.64 -11.53 21.14
N ALA A 136 3.24 -10.60 20.39
CA ALA A 136 3.62 -9.29 20.90
C ALA A 136 2.40 -8.43 21.32
N ASP A 137 1.26 -8.51 20.60
CA ASP A 137 0.03 -7.80 20.97
C ASP A 137 -0.67 -8.40 22.20
N ALA A 138 -0.60 -9.73 22.37
CA ALA A 138 -1.22 -10.43 23.50
C ALA A 138 -0.62 -10.00 24.86
N GLY A 139 0.64 -9.55 24.87
CA GLY A 139 1.30 -9.00 26.06
C GLY A 139 0.80 -7.62 26.49
N ILE A 140 -0.06 -6.97 25.70
CA ILE A 140 -0.49 -5.59 25.94
C ILE A 140 -1.88 -5.55 26.58
N PRO A 141 -2.04 -4.86 27.72
CA PRO A 141 -3.34 -4.69 28.36
C PRO A 141 -4.42 -4.19 27.41
N ALA A 142 -5.62 -4.77 27.53
CA ALA A 142 -6.79 -4.30 26.80
C ALA A 142 -7.27 -2.94 27.33
N LEU A 143 -7.84 -2.12 26.45
CA LEU A 143 -8.49 -0.87 26.84
C LEU A 143 -9.78 -1.17 27.64
N PRO A 144 -10.13 -0.31 28.62
CA PRO A 144 -11.39 -0.45 29.34
C PRO A 144 -12.58 -0.31 28.38
N PRO A 145 -13.69 -1.03 28.62
CA PRO A 145 -14.85 -0.97 27.75
C PRO A 145 -15.54 0.40 27.82
N LEU A 146 -15.97 0.91 26.67
CA LEU A 146 -16.76 2.13 26.57
C LEU A 146 -18.20 1.92 27.08
N SER A 147 -18.79 2.98 27.63
CA SER A 147 -20.24 3.03 27.90
C SER A 147 -21.03 3.07 26.61
N ASP A 148 -22.33 2.78 26.67
CA ASP A 148 -23.18 2.76 25.46
C ASP A 148 -23.39 4.16 24.87
N GLU A 149 -23.54 5.20 25.70
CA GLU A 149 -23.46 6.61 25.26
C GLU A 149 -22.15 6.92 24.55
N ALA A 150 -21.01 6.52 25.12
CA ALA A 150 -19.69 6.80 24.53
C ALA A 150 -19.52 6.07 23.18
N LYS A 151 -20.01 4.83 23.06
CA LYS A 151 -20.03 4.11 21.78
C LYS A 151 -20.92 4.81 20.75
N ALA A 152 -22.08 5.32 21.15
CA ALA A 152 -22.98 6.02 20.24
C ALA A 152 -22.36 7.32 19.72
N ALA A 153 -21.76 8.12 20.61
CA ALA A 153 -21.06 9.35 20.25
C ALA A 153 -19.84 9.06 19.35
N LEU A 154 -19.05 8.03 19.68
CA LEU A 154 -17.91 7.63 18.86
C LEU A 154 -18.33 7.20 17.44
N ARG A 155 -19.41 6.43 17.30
CA ARG A 155 -19.93 6.06 15.97
C ARG A 155 -20.33 7.28 15.13
N HIS A 156 -20.87 8.31 15.78
CA HIS A 156 -21.21 9.55 15.08
C HIS A 156 -19.95 10.27 14.59
N GLU A 157 -18.93 10.43 15.43
CA GLU A 157 -17.66 11.05 15.01
C GLU A 157 -16.94 10.23 13.92
N VAL A 158 -16.98 8.90 13.99
CA VAL A 158 -16.46 8.02 12.92
C VAL A 158 -17.18 8.28 11.60
N ALA A 159 -18.50 8.46 11.60
CA ALA A 159 -19.25 8.78 10.39
C ALA A 159 -18.83 10.14 9.79
N LEU A 160 -18.62 11.15 10.64
CA LEU A 160 -18.12 12.47 10.20
C LEU A 160 -16.71 12.39 9.60
N ALA A 161 -15.83 11.58 10.20
CA ALA A 161 -14.49 11.34 9.65
C ALA A 161 -14.54 10.66 8.28
N ASP A 162 -15.43 9.67 8.10
CA ASP A 162 -15.61 8.98 6.82
C ASP A 162 -16.17 9.90 5.73
N ASP A 163 -17.17 10.73 6.07
CA ASP A 163 -17.71 11.75 5.15
C ASP A 163 -16.62 12.72 4.69
N TYR A 164 -15.75 13.15 5.61
CA TYR A 164 -14.61 14.00 5.29
C TYR A 164 -13.56 13.28 4.44
N ALA A 165 -13.26 12.01 4.72
CA ALA A 165 -12.36 11.19 3.91
C ALA A 165 -12.88 11.06 2.47
N ASN A 166 -14.18 10.86 2.30
CA ASN A 166 -14.84 10.80 0.99
C ASN A 166 -14.76 12.15 0.26
N LEU A 167 -14.90 13.28 0.96
CA LEU A 167 -14.73 14.61 0.39
C LEU A 167 -13.31 14.82 -0.15
N ILE A 168 -12.30 14.62 0.70
CA ILE A 168 -10.89 14.80 0.31
C ILE A 168 -10.50 13.81 -0.79
N GLY A 169 -10.97 12.56 -0.73
CA GLY A 169 -10.72 11.57 -1.78
C GLY A 169 -11.22 12.03 -3.16
N ARG A 170 -12.39 12.68 -3.23
CA ARG A 170 -12.90 13.26 -4.48
C ARG A 170 -12.04 14.43 -4.96
N GLU A 171 -11.61 15.31 -4.06
CA GLU A 171 -10.73 16.43 -4.40
C GLU A 171 -9.37 15.96 -4.92
N VAL A 172 -8.77 14.96 -4.27
CA VAL A 172 -7.55 14.30 -4.75
C VAL A 172 -7.75 13.77 -6.16
N CYS A 173 -8.88 13.11 -6.45
CA CYS A 173 -9.18 12.63 -7.79
C CYS A 173 -9.24 13.77 -8.82
N GLN A 174 -9.83 14.92 -8.47
CA GLN A 174 -9.87 16.09 -9.36
C GLN A 174 -8.48 16.65 -9.64
N VAL A 175 -7.62 16.75 -8.63
CA VAL A 175 -6.22 17.18 -8.81
C VAL A 175 -5.47 16.20 -9.71
N LEU A 176 -5.65 14.90 -9.52
CA LEU A 176 -4.97 13.86 -10.32
C LEU A 176 -5.28 13.91 -11.81
N LEU A 177 -6.47 14.39 -12.21
CA LEU A 177 -6.80 14.56 -13.63
C LEU A 177 -5.78 15.45 -14.35
N HIS A 178 -5.23 16.46 -13.67
CA HIS A 178 -4.19 17.35 -14.22
C HIS A 178 -2.82 16.68 -14.34
N HIS A 179 -2.57 15.60 -13.60
CA HIS A 179 -1.32 14.84 -13.65
C HIS A 179 -1.37 13.62 -14.58
N ARG A 180 -2.56 13.24 -15.07
CA ARG A 180 -2.80 11.99 -15.80
C ARG A 180 -1.84 11.79 -16.99
N ILE A 181 -1.68 12.81 -17.83
CA ILE A 181 -0.79 12.74 -19.01
C ILE A 181 0.66 12.48 -18.59
N ARG A 182 1.13 13.17 -17.53
CA ARG A 182 2.49 13.03 -17.01
C ARG A 182 2.73 11.64 -16.42
N ILE A 183 1.73 11.10 -15.72
CA ILE A 183 1.76 9.74 -15.15
C ILE A 183 1.85 8.71 -16.28
N GLN A 184 0.98 8.80 -17.29
CA GLN A 184 0.97 7.86 -18.42
C GLN A 184 2.28 7.91 -19.23
N ALA A 185 2.81 9.09 -19.49
CA ALA A 185 4.09 9.24 -20.18
C ALA A 185 5.24 8.59 -19.42
N ALA A 186 5.23 8.64 -18.08
CA ALA A 186 6.24 8.00 -17.26
C ALA A 186 6.12 6.46 -17.26
N VAL A 187 4.90 5.93 -17.25
CA VAL A 187 4.64 4.49 -17.40
C VAL A 187 5.19 3.99 -18.75
N ALA A 188 4.84 4.64 -19.85
CA ALA A 188 5.33 4.27 -21.17
C ALA A 188 6.87 4.35 -21.27
N LYS A 189 7.47 5.34 -20.59
CA LYS A 189 8.92 5.53 -20.61
C LYS A 189 9.70 4.53 -19.77
N TYR A 190 9.19 4.16 -18.59
CA TYR A 190 9.99 3.42 -17.59
C TYR A 190 9.46 2.03 -17.29
N VAL A 191 8.16 1.78 -17.43
CA VAL A 191 7.53 0.51 -17.03
C VAL A 191 7.42 -0.44 -18.21
N GLU A 192 6.85 0.03 -19.32
CA GLU A 192 6.66 -0.80 -20.52
C GLU A 192 7.97 -1.44 -21.03
N PRO A 193 9.10 -0.72 -21.12
CA PRO A 193 10.36 -1.33 -21.60
C PRO A 193 10.85 -2.47 -20.71
N GLN A 194 10.63 -2.36 -19.40
CA GLN A 194 11.06 -3.40 -18.46
C GLN A 194 10.19 -4.65 -18.54
N ILE A 195 8.88 -4.49 -18.77
CA ILE A 195 7.97 -5.61 -19.04
C ILE A 195 8.39 -6.28 -20.35
N THR A 196 8.65 -5.52 -21.40
CA THR A 196 9.12 -6.05 -22.70
C THR A 196 10.41 -6.85 -22.53
N ALA A 197 11.41 -6.30 -21.84
CA ALA A 197 12.67 -6.99 -21.59
C ALA A 197 12.47 -8.30 -20.81
N MET A 198 11.59 -8.31 -19.79
CA MET A 198 11.25 -9.52 -19.06
C MET A 198 10.58 -10.57 -19.95
N LEU A 199 9.64 -10.17 -20.80
CA LEU A 199 8.95 -11.09 -21.73
C LEU A 199 9.90 -11.65 -22.80
N GLU A 200 10.82 -10.84 -23.31
CA GLU A 200 11.86 -11.28 -24.24
C GLU A 200 12.78 -12.33 -23.59
N GLU A 201 13.19 -12.10 -22.35
CA GLU A 201 14.01 -13.05 -21.59
C GLU A 201 13.27 -14.36 -21.32
N LEU A 202 12.00 -14.27 -20.90
CA LEU A 202 11.15 -15.45 -20.71
C LEU A 202 10.99 -16.25 -22.01
N THR A 203 10.77 -15.57 -23.14
CA THR A 203 10.64 -16.23 -24.45
C THR A 203 11.94 -16.95 -24.82
N ARG A 204 13.10 -16.31 -24.64
CA ARG A 204 14.41 -16.93 -24.90
C ARG A 204 14.64 -18.17 -24.04
N SER A 205 14.28 -18.11 -22.75
CA SER A 205 14.41 -19.24 -21.82
C SER A 205 13.50 -20.42 -22.19
N LEU A 206 12.33 -20.13 -22.78
CA LEU A 206 11.36 -21.16 -23.19
C LEU A 206 11.69 -21.75 -24.57
N ASP A 207 12.31 -20.99 -25.47
CA ASP A 207 12.75 -21.46 -26.79
C ASP A 207 14.00 -22.37 -26.73
N VAL A 208 14.75 -22.33 -25.62
CA VAL A 208 15.88 -23.25 -25.35
C VAL A 208 15.69 -23.92 -23.99
N PRO A 209 14.71 -24.83 -23.84
CA PRO A 209 14.37 -25.41 -22.53
C PRO A 209 15.47 -26.31 -21.95
N PHE A 210 16.48 -26.66 -22.76
CA PHE A 210 17.67 -27.43 -22.38
C PHE A 210 18.88 -26.94 -23.20
N ASP A 211 19.63 -25.96 -22.73
CA ASP A 211 20.97 -25.69 -23.28
C ASP A 211 21.89 -26.84 -22.82
N PRO A 212 22.57 -27.58 -23.72
CA PRO A 212 23.50 -28.64 -23.34
C PRO A 212 24.61 -28.20 -22.38
N ARG A 213 24.88 -26.88 -22.29
CA ARG A 213 25.85 -26.28 -21.38
C ARG A 213 25.36 -26.20 -19.92
N ASP A 214 24.05 -26.30 -19.67
CA ASP A 214 23.48 -26.36 -18.32
C ASP A 214 23.47 -27.79 -17.73
N LEU A 215 23.78 -28.80 -18.56
CA LEU A 215 23.88 -30.20 -18.15
C LEU A 215 25.30 -30.59 -17.70
N ASP A 216 26.30 -29.75 -17.99
CA ASP A 216 27.67 -29.91 -17.52
C ASP A 216 27.85 -29.19 -16.18
N GLY A 217 27.23 -29.75 -15.13
CA GLY A 217 27.64 -29.48 -13.75
C GLY A 217 29.13 -29.79 -13.55
N PRO A 218 29.79 -29.24 -12.51
CA PRO A 218 31.22 -29.45 -12.31
C PRO A 218 31.50 -30.96 -12.21
N THR A 219 32.32 -31.45 -13.13
CA THR A 219 32.83 -32.82 -13.12
C THR A 219 33.69 -33.02 -11.85
N PRO A 220 33.58 -34.19 -11.17
CA PRO A 220 34.17 -34.43 -9.86
C PRO A 220 35.70 -34.35 -9.82
#